data_AF-A0A523RRS5-F1
#
_entry.id   AF-A0A523RRS5-F1
#
_cell.length_a   1.000
_cell.length_b   1.000
_cell.length_c   1.000
_cell.angle_alpha   90.00
_cell.angle_beta   90.00
_cell.angle_gamma   90.00
#
_symmetry.space_group_name_H-M   'P 1'
#
loop_
_entity.id
_entity.type
_entity.pdbx_description
1 polymer ?
#
loop_
_entity_poly.entity_id
_entity_poly.type
_entity_poly.pdbx_seq_one_letter_code
_entity_poly.pdbx_strand_id
1 'polypeptide(L)'
;MCFVRNKWRDFEPTTQYLSVVSGLTSVIKLYNYSKTHFKYIAEKGDYWHTPIEFMENGGGDCEDWARWYVDILVRIQKKNNARFIVYSGYNKKRWGDKKMHHAICVFPYQGKYAALDVTQFASGYESHLATGRRTFPDGITRMVVRDWRGNILEKKRKWIGVF
;
A
#
# COMPACT_ATOMS: atom_id res chain seq x y z
N MET A 1 11.45 3.86 -7.90
CA MET A 1 10.38 4.68 -8.49
C MET A 1 9.21 3.76 -8.86
N CYS A 2 8.21 3.64 -7.99
CA CYS A 2 7.13 2.63 -7.97
C CYS A 2 6.28 2.43 -9.27
N PHE A 3 6.61 3.10 -10.38
CA PHE A 3 5.85 3.09 -11.63
C PHE A 3 6.63 2.65 -12.88
N VAL A 4 7.92 2.31 -12.77
CA VAL A 4 8.76 2.07 -13.97
C VAL A 4 8.40 0.76 -14.70
N ARG A 5 8.03 -0.31 -13.99
CA ARG A 5 7.59 -1.61 -14.58
C ARG A 5 6.57 -2.32 -13.67
N ASN A 6 5.87 -3.35 -14.17
CA ASN A 6 5.18 -4.29 -13.27
C ASN A 6 6.26 -5.10 -12.55
N LYS A 7 6.33 -4.95 -11.23
CA LYS A 7 7.34 -5.60 -10.38
C LYS A 7 6.72 -6.58 -9.40
N TRP A 8 5.42 -6.83 -9.59
CA TRP A 8 4.72 -7.84 -8.85
C TRP A 8 5.32 -9.20 -9.18
N ARG A 9 5.65 -9.96 -8.14
CA ARG A 9 6.11 -11.34 -8.26
C ARG A 9 5.12 -12.22 -7.53
N ASP A 10 4.73 -13.34 -8.10
CA ASP A 10 3.92 -14.29 -7.36
C ASP A 10 4.71 -14.86 -6.17
N PHE A 11 3.99 -15.28 -5.15
CA PHE A 11 4.58 -15.95 -4.01
C PHE A 11 3.56 -16.93 -3.43
N GLU A 12 4.06 -18.05 -2.92
CA GLU A 12 3.26 -19.02 -2.18
C GLU A 12 3.58 -18.89 -0.68
N PRO A 13 2.57 -18.72 0.19
CA PRO A 13 2.79 -18.55 1.61
C PRO A 13 3.36 -19.82 2.24
N THR A 14 4.46 -19.71 2.97
CA THR A 14 5.01 -20.83 3.75
C THR A 14 4.19 -21.08 5.01
N THR A 15 4.27 -22.30 5.57
CA THR A 15 3.66 -22.62 6.87
C THR A 15 4.13 -21.68 7.99
N GLN A 16 5.40 -21.29 7.97
CA GLN A 16 5.98 -20.34 8.92
C GLN A 16 5.38 -18.94 8.77
N TYR A 17 5.21 -18.46 7.52
CA TYR A 17 4.53 -17.20 7.29
C TYR A 17 3.10 -17.23 7.83
N LEU A 18 2.35 -18.29 7.51
CA LEU A 18 0.96 -18.44 7.94
C LEU A 18 0.83 -18.55 9.46
N SER A 19 1.74 -19.25 10.14
CA SER A 19 1.68 -19.37 11.61
C SER A 19 1.83 -18.01 12.30
N VAL A 20 2.71 -17.13 11.77
CA VAL A 20 2.89 -15.78 12.29
C VAL A 20 1.66 -14.89 12.03
N VAL A 21 1.14 -14.90 10.80
CA VAL A 21 0.14 -13.90 10.40
C VAL A 21 -1.31 -14.32 10.66
N SER A 22 -1.57 -15.60 10.92
CA SER A 22 -2.92 -16.14 11.19
C SER A 22 -3.64 -15.45 12.36
N GLY A 23 -2.89 -14.95 13.35
CA GLY A 23 -3.44 -14.21 14.49
C GLY A 23 -3.88 -12.77 14.18
N LEU A 24 -3.55 -12.23 13.00
CA LEU A 24 -3.81 -10.85 12.59
C LEU A 24 -5.25 -10.68 12.06
N THR A 25 -6.22 -11.05 12.88
CA THR A 25 -7.64 -11.20 12.52
C THR A 25 -8.44 -9.90 12.45
N SER A 26 -7.86 -8.77 12.86
CA SER A 26 -8.50 -7.45 12.74
C SER A 26 -7.53 -6.41 12.19
N VAL A 27 -8.07 -5.37 11.57
CA VAL A 27 -7.29 -4.24 11.01
C VAL A 27 -6.42 -3.60 12.09
N ILE A 28 -6.96 -3.41 13.29
CA ILE A 28 -6.21 -2.80 14.41
C ILE A 28 -5.08 -3.73 14.88
N LYS A 29 -5.33 -5.04 15.00
CA LYS A 29 -4.27 -6.00 15.34
C LYS A 29 -3.17 -6.02 14.28
N LEU A 30 -3.54 -6.05 13.00
CA LEU A 30 -2.62 -5.98 11.87
C LEU A 30 -1.76 -4.72 11.93
N TYR A 31 -2.39 -3.56 12.10
CA TYR A 31 -1.70 -2.28 12.19
C TYR A 31 -0.74 -2.25 13.38
N ASN A 32 -1.20 -2.56 14.59
CA ASN A 32 -0.37 -2.56 15.79
C ASN A 32 0.81 -3.53 15.67
N TYR A 33 0.57 -4.76 15.22
CA TYR A 33 1.62 -5.75 14.98
C TYR A 33 2.69 -5.20 14.04
N SER A 34 2.26 -4.62 12.91
CA SER A 34 3.21 -4.08 11.94
C SER A 34 4.07 -2.95 12.50
N LYS A 35 3.51 -2.07 13.35
CA LYS A 35 4.26 -0.98 14.00
C LYS A 35 5.25 -1.47 15.05
N THR A 36 4.98 -2.60 15.69
CA THR A 36 5.86 -3.20 16.70
C THR A 36 6.99 -4.02 16.07
N HIS A 37 6.71 -4.75 14.99
CA HIS A 37 7.62 -5.75 14.46
C HIS A 37 8.42 -5.32 13.22
N PHE A 38 8.00 -4.29 12.50
CA PHE A 38 8.65 -3.88 11.26
C PHE A 38 9.12 -2.44 11.26
N LYS A 39 10.17 -2.18 10.47
CA LYS A 39 10.74 -0.84 10.28
C LYS A 39 10.59 -0.40 8.83
N TYR A 40 10.54 0.91 8.64
CA TYR A 40 10.71 1.47 7.29
C TYR A 40 12.18 1.33 6.89
N ILE A 41 12.41 0.69 5.75
CA ILE A 41 13.75 0.49 5.20
C ILE A 41 13.74 1.13 3.82
N ALA A 42 14.49 2.21 3.65
CA ALA A 42 14.63 2.85 2.34
C ALA A 42 15.59 2.03 1.48
N GLU A 43 15.14 1.58 0.32
CA GLU A 43 15.94 0.70 -0.52
C GLU A 43 16.68 1.46 -1.63
N LYS A 44 17.93 1.04 -1.88
CA LYS A 44 18.71 1.48 -3.04
C LYS A 44 18.28 0.64 -4.25
N GLY A 45 17.06 0.88 -4.71
CA GLY A 45 16.46 0.08 -5.76
C GLY A 45 15.00 0.43 -5.96
N ASP A 46 14.34 -0.35 -6.79
CA ASP A 46 12.89 -0.31 -6.94
C ASP A 46 12.47 -1.76 -7.06
N TYR A 47 12.76 -2.53 -6.01
CA TYR A 47 12.44 -3.94 -5.89
C TYR A 47 11.21 -4.05 -5.00
N TRP A 48 10.23 -4.87 -5.38
CA TRP A 48 9.01 -5.04 -4.60
C TRP A 48 9.09 -6.39 -3.90
N HIS A 49 9.32 -6.36 -2.60
CA HIS A 49 9.38 -7.54 -1.76
C HIS A 49 8.05 -8.30 -1.79
N THR A 50 8.13 -9.63 -1.79
CA THR A 50 6.98 -10.47 -1.47
C THR A 50 6.63 -10.30 0.02
N PRO A 51 5.40 -10.62 0.44
CA PRO A 51 5.04 -10.59 1.85
C PRO A 51 5.92 -11.45 2.76
N ILE A 52 6.52 -12.53 2.24
CA ILE A 52 7.47 -13.36 2.97
C ILE A 52 8.79 -12.60 3.15
N GLU A 53 9.38 -12.13 2.06
CA GLU A 53 10.66 -11.40 2.11
C GLU A 53 10.55 -10.13 2.98
N PHE A 54 9.42 -9.42 2.92
CA PHE A 54 9.14 -8.28 3.80
C PHE A 54 9.22 -8.66 5.28
N MET A 55 8.65 -9.82 5.63
CA MET A 55 8.67 -10.32 7.00
C MET A 55 10.08 -10.79 7.42
N GLU A 56 10.81 -11.48 6.53
CA GLU A 56 12.18 -11.94 6.75
C GLU A 56 13.18 -10.78 6.91
N ASN A 57 12.99 -9.71 6.13
CA ASN A 57 13.81 -8.50 6.19
C ASN A 57 13.47 -7.60 7.40
N GLY A 58 12.39 -7.90 8.13
CA GLY A 58 11.90 -7.07 9.23
C GLY A 58 11.34 -5.71 8.76
N GLY A 59 10.93 -5.58 7.50
CA GLY A 59 10.46 -4.33 6.93
C GLY A 59 10.76 -4.17 5.44
N GLY A 60 10.57 -2.94 4.97
CA GLY A 60 10.70 -2.55 3.56
C GLY A 60 10.24 -1.10 3.37
N ASP A 61 10.12 -0.65 2.13
CA ASP A 61 9.62 0.69 1.80
C ASP A 61 8.09 0.69 1.57
N CYS A 62 7.55 1.78 1.02
CA CYS A 62 6.09 1.99 1.03
C CYS A 62 5.29 0.92 0.26
N GLU A 63 5.83 0.40 -0.84
CA GLU A 63 5.19 -0.67 -1.62
C GLU A 63 5.20 -2.00 -0.87
N ASP A 64 6.26 -2.32 -0.17
CA ASP A 64 6.39 -3.61 0.51
C ASP A 64 5.39 -3.70 1.66
N TRP A 65 5.28 -2.63 2.44
CA TRP A 65 4.27 -2.49 3.48
C TRP A 65 2.85 -2.60 2.91
N ALA A 66 2.56 -1.84 1.84
CA ALA A 66 1.25 -1.86 1.20
C ALA A 66 0.88 -3.26 0.69
N ARG A 67 1.86 -3.96 0.10
CA ARG A 67 1.68 -5.30 -0.44
C ARG A 67 1.47 -6.34 0.65
N TRP A 68 2.25 -6.29 1.73
CA TRP A 68 2.07 -7.17 2.89
C TRP A 68 0.69 -6.96 3.53
N TYR A 69 0.26 -5.71 3.75
CA TYR A 69 -1.08 -5.42 4.26
C TYR A 69 -2.20 -5.98 3.39
N VAL A 70 -2.10 -5.81 2.06
CA VAL A 70 -3.11 -6.34 1.13
C VAL A 70 -3.20 -7.86 1.24
N ASP A 71 -2.08 -8.58 1.32
CA ASP A 71 -2.10 -10.04 1.49
C ASP A 71 -2.83 -10.44 2.78
N ILE A 72 -2.46 -9.86 3.93
CA ILE A 72 -3.10 -10.22 5.20
C ILE A 72 -4.59 -9.93 5.20
N LEU A 73 -4.99 -8.75 4.69
CA LEU A 73 -6.40 -8.38 4.63
C LEU A 73 -7.21 -9.35 3.78
N VAL A 74 -6.68 -9.80 2.63
CA VAL A 74 -7.39 -10.76 1.76
C VAL A 74 -7.33 -12.17 2.34
N ARG A 75 -6.13 -12.66 2.65
CA ARG A 75 -5.88 -14.05 3.01
C ARG A 75 -6.47 -14.41 4.38
N ILE A 76 -6.24 -13.55 5.36
CA ILE A 76 -6.61 -13.80 6.76
C ILE A 76 -7.97 -13.17 7.07
N GLN A 77 -8.17 -11.90 6.72
CA GLN A 77 -9.39 -11.16 7.09
C GLN A 77 -10.51 -11.22 6.04
N LYS A 78 -10.31 -11.95 4.93
CA LYS A 78 -11.29 -12.15 3.84
C LYS A 78 -11.81 -10.85 3.21
N LYS A 79 -11.01 -9.80 3.25
CA LYS A 79 -11.31 -8.51 2.61
C LYS A 79 -10.85 -8.52 1.17
N ASN A 80 -11.54 -9.28 0.32
CA ASN A 80 -11.22 -9.45 -1.11
C ASN A 80 -11.16 -8.13 -1.90
N ASN A 81 -11.75 -7.07 -1.37
CA ASN A 81 -11.73 -5.72 -1.93
C ASN A 81 -10.56 -4.83 -1.45
N ALA A 82 -9.59 -5.39 -0.72
CA ALA A 82 -8.34 -4.70 -0.45
C ALA A 82 -7.53 -4.50 -1.74
N ARG A 83 -6.94 -3.33 -1.88
CA ARG A 83 -6.24 -2.87 -3.07
C ARG A 83 -4.87 -2.34 -2.71
N PHE A 84 -3.91 -2.69 -3.53
CA PHE A 84 -2.61 -2.05 -3.55
C PHE A 84 -2.71 -0.85 -4.49
N ILE A 85 -2.45 0.36 -3.98
CA ILE A 85 -2.58 1.58 -4.80
C ILE A 85 -1.30 2.38 -4.74
N VAL A 86 -0.79 2.74 -5.93
CA VAL A 86 0.34 3.64 -6.07
C VAL A 86 -0.16 4.97 -6.61
N TYR A 87 0.25 6.05 -5.95
CA TYR A 87 -0.04 7.43 -6.33
C TYR A 87 1.24 8.14 -6.77
N SER A 88 1.11 9.07 -7.72
CA SER A 88 2.09 10.12 -7.98
C SER A 88 1.42 11.47 -7.82
N GLY A 89 2.05 12.40 -7.13
CA GLY A 89 1.47 13.73 -6.94
C GLY A 89 2.43 14.70 -6.29
N TYR A 90 1.85 15.81 -5.84
CA TYR A 90 2.55 16.92 -5.24
C TYR A 90 2.11 17.13 -3.80
N ASN A 91 3.10 17.41 -2.95
CA ASN A 91 2.90 17.98 -1.62
C ASN A 91 3.95 19.07 -1.46
N LYS A 92 3.59 20.28 -1.88
CA LYS A 92 4.49 21.42 -1.98
C LYS A 92 5.05 21.82 -0.63
N LYS A 93 4.23 21.68 0.43
CA LYS A 93 4.67 21.91 1.80
C LYS A 93 5.79 20.96 2.23
N ARG A 94 5.78 19.70 1.76
CA ARG A 94 6.75 18.67 2.19
C ARG A 94 7.94 18.51 1.26
N TRP A 95 7.74 18.65 -0.05
CA TRP A 95 8.75 18.33 -1.08
C TRP A 95 8.91 19.43 -2.15
N GLY A 96 8.32 20.60 -1.95
CA GLY A 96 8.28 21.66 -2.99
C GLY A 96 7.59 21.18 -4.26
N ASP A 97 8.05 21.66 -5.42
CA ASP A 97 7.49 21.25 -6.72
C ASP A 97 7.95 19.86 -7.19
N LYS A 98 8.66 19.11 -6.33
CA LYS A 98 9.07 17.75 -6.66
C LYS A 98 7.86 16.81 -6.62
N LYS A 99 7.59 16.17 -7.75
CA LYS A 99 6.63 15.08 -7.83
C LYS A 99 7.18 13.85 -7.09
N MET A 100 6.36 13.30 -6.20
CA MET A 100 6.73 12.12 -5.41
C MET A 100 5.77 10.97 -5.67
N HIS A 101 6.18 9.77 -5.28
CA HIS A 101 5.44 8.53 -5.43
C HIS A 101 5.20 7.91 -4.06
N HIS A 102 4.05 7.29 -3.87
CA HIS A 102 3.71 6.63 -2.60
C HIS A 102 2.75 5.48 -2.85
N ALA A 103 3.03 4.32 -2.26
CA ALA A 103 2.17 3.16 -2.29
C ALA A 103 1.48 2.95 -0.93
N ILE A 104 0.20 2.60 -0.96
CA ILE A 104 -0.61 2.33 0.24
C ILE A 104 -1.57 1.16 -0.02
N CYS A 105 -2.05 0.56 1.06
CA CYS A 105 -3.15 -0.39 1.02
C CYS A 105 -4.47 0.36 1.26
N VAL A 106 -5.49 0.13 0.43
CA VAL A 106 -6.83 0.73 0.57
C VAL A 106 -7.89 -0.37 0.52
N PHE A 107 -8.90 -0.31 1.39
CA PHE A 107 -9.94 -1.33 1.47
C PHE A 107 -11.27 -0.78 2.01
N PRO A 108 -12.42 -1.43 1.69
CA PRO A 108 -13.69 -1.06 2.28
C PRO A 108 -13.72 -1.27 3.79
N TYR A 109 -14.18 -0.25 4.51
CA TYR A 109 -14.26 -0.23 5.96
C TYR A 109 -15.39 0.69 6.42
N GLN A 110 -16.36 0.13 7.15
CA GLN A 110 -17.49 0.88 7.73
C GLN A 110 -18.27 1.73 6.71
N GLY A 111 -18.62 1.15 5.55
CA GLY A 111 -19.38 1.83 4.49
C GLY A 111 -18.57 2.84 3.67
N LYS A 112 -17.32 3.12 4.06
CA LYS A 112 -16.38 3.99 3.35
C LYS A 112 -15.10 3.22 3.01
N TYR A 113 -14.04 3.93 2.65
CA TYR A 113 -12.70 3.38 2.52
C TYR A 113 -11.82 3.72 3.72
N ALA A 114 -10.90 2.80 4.01
CA ALA A 114 -9.77 3.04 4.89
C ALA A 114 -8.45 2.75 4.15
N ALA A 115 -7.38 3.33 4.68
CA ALA A 115 -6.03 3.21 4.16
C ALA A 115 -5.06 2.80 5.27
N LEU A 116 -4.25 1.78 4.98
CA LEU A 116 -3.06 1.43 5.74
C LEU A 116 -1.83 1.91 4.98
N ASP A 117 -1.04 2.72 5.67
CA ASP A 117 0.22 3.31 5.24
C ASP A 117 1.29 2.92 6.25
N VAL A 118 2.57 2.99 5.87
CA VAL A 118 3.73 2.71 6.73
C VAL A 118 3.61 3.43 8.09
N THR A 119 3.12 4.66 8.06
CA THR A 119 3.08 5.55 9.23
C THR A 119 1.74 5.57 9.94
N GLN A 120 0.65 5.15 9.30
CA GLN A 120 -0.69 5.44 9.82
C GLN A 120 -1.80 4.55 9.24
N PHE A 121 -2.77 4.26 10.07
CA PHE A 121 -4.10 3.79 9.69
C PHE A 121 -5.09 4.96 9.72
N ALA A 122 -5.85 5.16 8.65
CA ALA A 122 -6.89 6.19 8.59
C ALA A 122 -8.12 5.69 7.82
N SER A 123 -9.30 6.16 8.19
CA SER A 123 -10.57 5.75 7.58
C SER A 123 -11.46 6.95 7.25
N GLY A 124 -12.59 6.67 6.59
CA GLY A 124 -13.62 7.68 6.29
C GLY A 124 -13.51 8.31 4.91
N TYR A 125 -12.79 7.69 3.97
CA TYR A 125 -12.61 8.22 2.63
C TYR A 125 -13.74 7.77 1.69
N GLU A 126 -14.20 8.68 0.82
CA GLU A 126 -15.26 8.39 -0.16
C GLU A 126 -14.77 7.60 -1.38
N SER A 127 -13.47 7.57 -1.64
CA SER A 127 -12.91 6.90 -2.81
C SER A 127 -11.42 6.58 -2.66
N HIS A 128 -10.90 5.75 -3.56
CA HIS A 128 -9.45 5.57 -3.72
C HIS A 128 -8.75 6.91 -3.90
N LEU A 129 -9.22 7.77 -4.80
CA LEU A 129 -8.58 9.08 -5.05
C LEU A 129 -8.53 9.95 -3.78
N ALA A 130 -9.60 9.95 -2.97
CA ALA A 130 -9.62 10.67 -1.70
C ALA A 130 -8.54 10.18 -0.72
N THR A 131 -8.22 8.88 -0.71
CA THR A 131 -7.11 8.34 0.12
C THR A 131 -5.76 8.91 -0.31
N GLY A 132 -5.52 9.06 -1.61
CA GLY A 132 -4.28 9.61 -2.16
C GLY A 132 -4.11 11.11 -1.89
N ARG A 133 -5.21 11.87 -1.83
CA ARG A 133 -5.18 13.33 -1.61
C ARG A 133 -4.67 13.70 -0.22
N ARG A 134 -4.70 12.78 0.75
CA ARG A 134 -4.02 12.97 2.04
C ARG A 134 -2.51 13.14 1.86
N THR A 135 -1.89 12.29 1.05
CA THR A 135 -0.43 12.33 0.81
C THR A 135 -0.08 13.44 -0.18
N PHE A 136 -0.94 13.66 -1.18
CA PHE A 136 -0.74 14.61 -2.26
C PHE A 136 -1.87 15.66 -2.31
N PRO A 137 -1.94 16.58 -1.33
CA PRO A 137 -3.01 17.57 -1.24
C PRO A 137 -2.95 18.59 -2.38
N ASP A 138 -1.76 18.88 -2.91
CA ASP A 138 -1.56 19.80 -4.05
C ASP A 138 -1.83 19.13 -5.41
N GLY A 139 -2.26 17.87 -5.39
CA GLY A 139 -2.83 17.20 -6.54
C GLY A 139 -2.10 15.93 -6.96
N ILE A 140 -2.89 14.99 -7.47
CA ILE A 140 -2.44 13.70 -7.96
C ILE A 140 -2.34 13.77 -9.49
N THR A 141 -1.23 13.28 -10.04
CA THR A 141 -1.02 13.19 -11.49
C THR A 141 -1.18 11.77 -12.02
N ARG A 142 -1.02 10.76 -11.16
CA ARG A 142 -1.14 9.35 -11.54
C ARG A 142 -1.67 8.51 -10.38
N MET A 143 -2.54 7.57 -10.67
CA MET A 143 -3.03 6.54 -9.75
C MET A 143 -3.03 5.19 -10.48
N VAL A 144 -2.51 4.15 -9.84
CA VAL A 144 -2.61 2.76 -10.32
C VAL A 144 -3.15 1.91 -9.20
N VAL A 145 -4.30 1.28 -9.43
CA VAL A 145 -4.97 0.38 -8.49
C VAL A 145 -4.72 -1.05 -8.93
N ARG A 146 -4.29 -1.90 -8.00
CA ARG A 146 -4.08 -3.33 -8.23
C ARG A 146 -4.84 -4.17 -7.22
N ASP A 147 -5.19 -5.38 -7.63
CA ASP A 147 -5.62 -6.42 -6.70
C ASP A 147 -4.42 -7.04 -5.95
N TRP A 148 -4.71 -8.01 -5.08
CA TRP A 148 -3.71 -8.72 -4.28
C TRP A 148 -2.84 -9.70 -5.08
N ARG A 149 -3.16 -9.94 -6.35
CA ARG A 149 -2.36 -10.73 -7.30
C ARG A 149 -1.54 -9.83 -8.23
N GLY A 150 -1.61 -8.51 -8.03
CA GLY A 150 -0.87 -7.53 -8.83
C GLY A 150 -1.53 -7.17 -10.15
N ASN A 151 -2.72 -7.69 -10.46
CA ASN A 151 -3.44 -7.31 -11.67
C ASN A 151 -3.84 -5.84 -11.57
N ILE A 152 -3.60 -5.08 -12.65
CA ILE A 152 -4.01 -3.68 -12.72
C ILE A 152 -5.52 -3.64 -12.96
N LEU A 153 -6.26 -3.10 -11.99
CA LEU A 153 -7.71 -2.92 -12.10
C LEU A 153 -8.06 -1.55 -12.67
N GLU A 154 -7.25 -0.54 -12.34
CA GLU A 154 -7.51 0.84 -12.76
C GLU A 154 -6.20 1.61 -12.90
N LYS A 155 -6.11 2.46 -13.94
CA LYS A 155 -4.98 3.36 -14.16
C LYS A 155 -5.49 4.72 -14.60
N LYS A 156 -5.24 5.75 -13.79
CA LYS A 156 -5.50 7.15 -14.15
C LYS A 156 -4.18 7.89 -14.32
N ARG A 157 -4.06 8.70 -15.37
CA ARG A 157 -2.94 9.64 -15.57
C ARG A 157 -3.42 10.96 -16.14
N LYS A 158 -2.93 12.08 -15.59
CA LYS A 158 -3.03 13.42 -16.18
C LYS A 158 -1.69 13.78 -16.80
N TRP A 159 -1.73 14.28 -18.03
CA TRP A 159 -0.55 14.77 -18.75
C TRP A 159 -0.30 16.25 -18.47
N ILE A 160 -1.39 17.00 -18.25
CA ILE A 160 -1.41 18.42 -17.87
C ILE A 160 -2.35 18.54 -16.66
N GLY A 161 -1.92 19.22 -15.62
CA GLY A 161 -2.68 19.42 -14.38
C GLY A 161 -2.74 18.19 -13.46
N VAL A 162 -3.70 18.19 -12.54
CA VAL A 162 -3.91 17.19 -11.48
C VAL A 162 -5.37 16.73 -11.43
N PHE A 163 -5.65 15.61 -10.75
CA PHE A 163 -6.99 15.08 -10.48
C PHE A 163 -7.66 15.69 -9.24
#